data_AF-A0A419FI83-F1
#
_entry.id   AF-A0A419FI83-F1
#
_cell.length_a   1.000
_cell.length_b   1.000
_cell.length_c   1.000
_cell.angle_alpha   90.00
_cell.angle_beta   90.00
_cell.angle_gamma   90.00
#
_symmetry.space_group_name_H-M   'P 1'
#
loop_
_entity.id
_entity.type
_entity.pdbx_description
1 polymer ?
#
loop_
_entity_poly.entity_id
_entity_poly.type
_entity_poly.pdbx_seq_one_letter_code
_entity_poly.pdbx_strand_id
1 'polypeptide(L)'
;MTASVDDPWGNLELPPDASRVTARRVDPDLPWNFYWARSAEDRYLLILRHDQEPFANSLPRLRGIDVAQSGGQEGEHPSILWVLQDAAQRDIFFRLCSDIVESTATAASETEAIAIAVTRTWRWHHLLRGGGSERLGPEEQKGLIGELLCLERCLLPVLHAHDAVQGWIGPLDAPKDFELAFVCIEAKARRGGATPHVAISSESQLDSTGIDALFLHVVDLDQAPPEAPGAFTVTSVVTRIRDHIGALDAGVLELYESRLEAAGFRWADDYSDSWWVDGGVRLYRVTEGFPRISASQLDPGVTRVHYAVSLNACEPYRVDEDLVAAALEGAAADGS
;
A
#
# COMPACT_ATOMS: atom_id res chain seq x y z
N MET A 1 -11.57 -33.88 22.63
CA MET A 1 -10.10 -34.00 22.79
C MET A 1 -9.48 -33.14 21.72
N THR A 2 -9.10 -31.92 22.07
CA THR A 2 -8.47 -30.96 21.17
C THR A 2 -7.06 -31.44 20.86
N ALA A 3 -6.78 -31.70 19.58
CA ALA A 3 -5.44 -32.00 19.13
C ALA A 3 -4.54 -30.80 19.45
N SER A 4 -3.43 -31.08 20.14
CA SER A 4 -2.32 -30.16 20.35
C SER A 4 -1.86 -29.68 18.97
N VAL A 5 -1.97 -28.37 18.71
CA VAL A 5 -1.25 -27.75 17.60
C VAL A 5 0.23 -27.92 17.93
N ASP A 6 0.93 -28.74 17.15
CA ASP A 6 2.38 -28.92 17.29
C ASP A 6 3.04 -27.54 17.16
N ASP A 7 3.79 -27.13 18.18
CA ASP A 7 4.49 -25.86 18.20
C ASP A 7 5.57 -25.85 17.10
N PRO A 8 5.43 -25.05 16.02
CA PRO A 8 6.34 -25.08 14.89
C PRO A 8 7.73 -24.50 15.22
N TRP A 9 7.86 -23.75 16.32
CA TRP A 9 9.14 -23.29 16.86
C TRP A 9 9.59 -24.11 18.08
N GLY A 10 8.75 -25.06 18.53
CA GLY A 10 9.05 -25.98 19.62
C GLY A 10 10.27 -26.83 19.28
N ASN A 11 11.21 -26.90 20.22
CA ASN A 11 12.49 -27.63 20.13
C ASN A 11 13.54 -27.02 19.18
N LEU A 12 13.37 -25.78 18.71
CA LEU A 12 14.48 -25.04 18.08
C LEU A 12 15.39 -24.47 19.18
N GLU A 13 16.61 -24.97 19.25
CA GLU A 13 17.66 -24.44 20.12
C GLU A 13 18.07 -23.02 19.68
N LEU A 14 18.40 -22.16 20.63
CA LEU A 14 18.87 -20.82 20.31
C LEU A 14 20.26 -20.92 19.64
N PRO A 15 20.47 -20.24 18.50
CA PRO A 15 21.75 -20.26 17.82
C PRO A 15 22.85 -19.65 18.70
N PRO A 16 24.08 -20.20 18.68
CA PRO A 16 25.18 -19.76 19.55
C PRO A 16 25.78 -18.40 19.15
N ASP A 17 25.42 -17.87 17.98
CA ASP A 17 25.92 -16.62 17.42
C ASP A 17 24.73 -15.72 17.07
N ALA A 18 24.83 -14.42 17.40
CA ALA A 18 23.82 -13.41 17.14
C ALA A 18 23.52 -13.21 15.64
N SER A 19 24.46 -13.59 14.76
CA SER A 19 24.33 -13.53 13.30
C SER A 19 23.58 -14.73 12.68
N ARG A 20 23.25 -15.77 13.45
CA ARG A 20 22.70 -17.01 12.92
C ARG A 20 21.26 -17.25 13.40
N VAL A 21 20.53 -18.06 12.64
CA VAL A 21 19.19 -18.55 12.99
C VAL A 21 19.19 -20.07 13.04
N THR A 22 18.48 -20.66 14.00
CA THR A 22 18.21 -22.11 13.99
C THR A 22 16.92 -22.32 13.21
N ALA A 23 16.96 -23.12 12.16
CA ALA A 23 15.86 -23.24 11.19
C ALA A 23 15.46 -24.70 10.96
N ARG A 24 14.15 -24.96 10.81
CA ARG A 24 13.55 -26.25 10.43
C ARG A 24 12.63 -26.05 9.23
N ARG A 25 12.76 -26.91 8.21
CA ARG A 25 11.91 -26.86 7.02
C ARG A 25 10.44 -27.01 7.42
N VAL A 26 9.57 -26.14 6.87
CA VAL A 26 8.13 -26.12 7.19
C VAL A 26 7.46 -27.40 6.70
N ASP A 27 7.66 -27.74 5.43
CA ASP A 27 7.16 -28.96 4.81
C ASP A 27 8.20 -29.45 3.78
N PRO A 28 8.67 -30.71 3.85
CA PRO A 28 9.56 -31.28 2.84
C PRO A 28 8.90 -31.49 1.47
N ASP A 29 7.57 -31.61 1.41
CA ASP A 29 6.82 -31.86 0.17
C ASP A 29 6.46 -30.55 -0.57
N LEU A 30 6.59 -29.40 0.10
CA LEU A 30 6.45 -28.09 -0.56
C LEU A 30 7.63 -27.81 -1.51
N PRO A 31 7.36 -27.35 -2.75
CA PRO A 31 8.41 -27.01 -3.70
C PRO A 31 9.29 -25.85 -3.23
N TRP A 32 8.75 -24.98 -2.37
CA TRP A 32 9.39 -23.74 -1.92
C TRP A 32 10.12 -23.92 -0.59
N ASN A 33 11.25 -23.25 -0.45
CA ASN A 33 12.16 -23.42 0.69
C ASN A 33 11.74 -22.55 1.88
N PHE A 34 10.60 -22.89 2.50
CA PHE A 34 10.15 -22.28 3.75
C PHE A 34 10.77 -22.93 4.99
N TYR A 35 11.14 -22.11 5.97
CA TYR A 35 11.67 -22.55 7.25
C TYR A 35 11.04 -21.81 8.43
N TRP A 36 10.65 -22.56 9.46
CA TRP A 36 10.44 -22.02 10.80
C TRP A 36 11.79 -21.77 11.44
N ALA A 37 12.02 -20.58 12.00
CA ALA A 37 13.30 -20.23 12.60
C ALA A 37 13.19 -19.46 13.91
N ARG A 38 14.27 -19.49 14.70
CA ARG A 38 14.42 -18.75 15.95
C ARG A 38 15.76 -18.01 15.94
N SER A 39 15.74 -16.73 16.30
CA SER A 39 16.95 -15.89 16.38
C SER A 39 17.62 -15.99 17.75
N ALA A 40 18.86 -15.52 17.85
CA ALA A 40 19.59 -15.45 19.14
C ALA A 40 18.91 -14.53 20.17
N GLU A 41 18.11 -13.56 19.71
CA GLU A 41 17.29 -12.67 20.56
C GLU A 41 15.93 -13.28 20.96
N ASP A 42 15.75 -14.58 20.75
CA ASP A 42 14.51 -15.30 21.05
C ASP A 42 13.27 -14.81 20.28
N ARG A 43 13.48 -14.28 19.07
CA ARG A 43 12.38 -13.95 18.15
C ARG A 43 11.97 -15.16 17.33
N TYR A 44 10.68 -15.25 17.00
CA TYR A 44 10.11 -16.26 16.12
C TYR A 44 10.10 -15.77 14.67
N LEU A 45 10.49 -16.64 13.74
CA LEU A 45 10.64 -16.29 12.32
C LEU A 45 9.98 -17.30 11.39
N LEU A 46 9.53 -16.80 10.25
CA LEU A 46 9.36 -17.56 9.01
C LEU A 46 10.39 -17.04 7.99
N ILE A 47 11.04 -17.95 7.27
CA ILE A 47 12.04 -17.62 6.26
C ILE A 47 11.64 -18.30 4.94
N LEU A 48 11.54 -17.54 3.86
CA LEU A 48 11.47 -18.05 2.49
C LEU A 48 12.83 -17.83 1.83
N ARG A 49 13.58 -18.90 1.59
CA ARG A 49 14.84 -18.85 0.82
C ARG A 49 14.54 -19.01 -0.66
N HIS A 50 15.19 -18.22 -1.51
CA HIS A 50 15.01 -18.25 -2.95
C HIS A 50 16.31 -17.91 -3.69
N ASP A 51 16.34 -18.18 -5.00
CA ASP A 51 17.50 -17.88 -5.86
C ASP A 51 17.26 -16.65 -6.77
N GLN A 52 16.14 -15.95 -6.58
CA GLN A 52 15.84 -14.70 -7.30
C GLN A 52 16.63 -13.50 -6.75
N GLU A 53 16.97 -12.56 -7.63
CA GLU A 53 17.52 -11.25 -7.25
C GLU A 53 16.55 -10.49 -6.32
N PRO A 54 17.05 -9.65 -5.40
CA PRO A 54 16.21 -8.79 -4.58
C PRO A 54 15.30 -7.94 -5.47
N PHE A 55 14.00 -7.94 -5.17
CA PHE A 55 13.05 -7.11 -5.89
C PHE A 55 12.95 -5.76 -5.22
N ALA A 56 12.76 -4.70 -6.01
CA ALA A 56 12.73 -3.32 -5.51
C ALA A 56 11.42 -2.93 -4.78
N ASN A 57 10.47 -3.85 -4.64
CA ASN A 57 9.16 -3.55 -4.06
C ASN A 57 9.23 -3.39 -2.54
N SER A 58 8.40 -2.49 -2.00
CA SER A 58 8.19 -2.35 -0.56
C SER A 58 7.61 -3.64 0.03
N LEU A 59 8.09 -4.01 1.23
CA LEU A 59 7.52 -5.09 2.03
C LEU A 59 6.59 -4.50 3.10
N PRO A 60 5.46 -5.17 3.41
CA PRO A 60 4.49 -4.69 4.39
C PRO A 60 5.09 -4.61 5.79
N ARG A 61 4.71 -3.56 6.53
CA ARG A 61 5.07 -3.40 7.94
C ARG A 61 3.88 -3.69 8.84
N LEU A 62 3.80 -4.88 9.40
CA LEU A 62 2.72 -5.20 10.33
C LEU A 62 3.11 -4.77 11.74
N ARG A 63 2.14 -4.32 12.54
CA ARG A 63 2.41 -3.96 13.93
C ARG A 63 2.86 -5.21 14.68
N GLY A 64 4.10 -5.22 15.16
CA GLY A 64 4.68 -6.35 15.87
C GLY A 64 5.30 -7.43 14.98
N ILE A 65 5.31 -7.28 13.65
CA ILE A 65 5.98 -8.21 12.73
C ILE A 65 6.79 -7.41 11.70
N ASP A 66 8.11 -7.59 11.71
CA ASP A 66 8.98 -7.01 10.72
C ASP A 66 9.10 -7.95 9.52
N VAL A 67 8.99 -7.40 8.31
CA VAL A 67 9.22 -8.13 7.07
C VAL A 67 10.40 -7.50 6.37
N ALA A 68 11.43 -8.30 6.11
CA ALA A 68 12.69 -7.83 5.55
C ALA A 68 13.18 -8.77 4.46
N GLN A 69 13.92 -8.22 3.50
CA GLN A 69 14.67 -9.00 2.53
C GLN A 69 16.15 -8.94 2.89
N SER A 70 16.80 -10.10 2.97
CA SER A 70 18.25 -10.18 3.06
C SER A 70 18.80 -10.45 1.66
N GLY A 71 19.58 -9.50 1.13
CA GLY A 71 20.45 -9.77 -0.02
C GLY A 71 21.50 -10.77 0.43
N GLY A 72 21.63 -11.89 -0.28
CA GLY A 72 22.62 -12.91 0.04
C GLY A 72 24.02 -12.30 0.11
N GLN A 73 24.59 -12.19 1.30
CA GLN A 73 26.04 -11.97 1.41
C GLN A 73 26.77 -13.25 0.97
N GLU A 74 28.06 -13.13 0.64
CA GLU A 74 28.87 -14.24 0.10
C GLU A 74 28.58 -15.60 0.75
N GLY A 75 27.86 -16.46 0.03
CA GLY A 75 27.53 -17.83 0.47
C GLY A 75 26.13 -18.05 1.07
N GLU A 76 25.29 -17.02 1.19
CA GLU A 76 23.90 -17.15 1.67
C GLU A 76 22.88 -16.91 0.54
N HIS A 77 21.80 -17.71 0.52
CA HIS A 77 20.71 -17.52 -0.43
C HIS A 77 19.88 -16.28 -0.08
N PRO A 78 19.48 -15.46 -1.07
CA PRO A 78 18.48 -14.42 -0.89
C PRO A 78 17.25 -14.95 -0.14
N SER A 79 16.73 -14.16 0.80
CA SER A 79 15.62 -14.60 1.64
C SER A 79 14.66 -13.47 1.99
N ILE A 80 13.38 -13.82 2.15
CA ILE A 80 12.39 -12.99 2.82
C ILE A 80 12.21 -13.51 4.24
N LEU A 81 12.31 -12.62 5.23
CA LEU A 81 12.16 -12.93 6.64
C LEU A 81 10.93 -12.21 7.19
N TRP A 82 10.07 -12.96 7.85
CA TRP A 82 9.02 -12.42 8.73
C TRP A 82 9.47 -12.66 10.17
N VAL A 83 9.61 -11.60 10.96
CA VAL A 83 10.19 -11.64 12.31
C VAL A 83 9.18 -11.07 13.32
N LEU A 84 8.72 -11.92 14.23
CA LEU A 84 7.83 -11.51 15.33
C LEU A 84 8.61 -10.69 16.36
N GLN A 85 8.16 -9.45 16.58
CA GLN A 85 8.72 -8.50 17.55
C GLN A 85 8.05 -8.62 18.92
N ASP A 86 6.76 -8.93 18.92
CA ASP A 86 5.96 -9.06 20.13
C ASP A 86 5.54 -10.52 20.32
N ALA A 87 6.20 -11.22 21.24
CA ALA A 87 5.92 -12.61 21.54
C ALA A 87 4.47 -12.85 22.02
N ALA A 88 3.76 -11.82 22.50
CA ALA A 88 2.35 -11.93 22.87
C ALA A 88 1.44 -12.22 21.66
N GLN A 89 1.90 -11.93 20.43
CA GLN A 89 1.13 -12.10 19.20
C GLN A 89 1.47 -13.41 18.45
N ARG A 90 2.14 -14.35 19.12
CA ARG A 90 2.61 -15.61 18.53
C ARG A 90 1.54 -16.41 17.79
N ASP A 91 0.33 -16.49 18.33
CA ASP A 91 -0.77 -17.24 17.70
C ASP A 91 -1.23 -16.59 16.38
N ILE A 92 -1.28 -15.26 16.35
CA ILE A 92 -1.63 -14.49 15.14
C ILE A 92 -0.52 -14.64 14.10
N PHE A 93 0.73 -14.54 14.55
CA PHE A 93 1.89 -14.74 13.71
C PHE A 93 1.93 -16.13 13.07
N PHE A 94 1.62 -17.19 13.84
CA PHE A 94 1.52 -18.54 13.32
C PHE A 94 0.47 -18.68 12.21
N ARG A 95 -0.71 -18.08 12.39
CA ARG A 95 -1.77 -18.09 11.37
C ARG A 95 -1.34 -17.36 10.10
N LEU A 96 -0.73 -16.19 10.23
CA LEU A 96 -0.17 -15.44 9.10
C LEU A 96 0.86 -16.28 8.35
N CYS A 97 1.80 -16.88 9.06
CA CYS A 97 2.85 -17.68 8.45
C CYS A 97 2.28 -18.92 7.74
N SER A 98 1.30 -19.58 8.35
CA SER A 98 0.66 -20.76 7.76
C SER A 98 -0.13 -20.41 6.50
N ASP A 99 -0.88 -19.31 6.50
CA ASP A 99 -1.62 -18.82 5.33
C ASP A 99 -0.68 -18.42 4.18
N ILE A 100 0.44 -17.75 4.47
CA ILE A 100 1.49 -17.48 3.49
C ILE A 100 1.98 -18.78 2.86
N VAL A 101 2.41 -19.74 3.68
CA VAL A 101 2.94 -21.02 3.19
C VAL A 101 1.91 -21.75 2.34
N GLU A 102 0.68 -21.93 2.84
CA GLU A 102 -0.39 -22.65 2.15
C GLU A 102 -0.74 -22.02 0.81
N SER A 103 -0.81 -20.68 0.77
CA SER A 103 -1.15 -19.96 -0.46
C SER A 103 -0.15 -20.14 -1.59
N THR A 104 1.13 -20.37 -1.27
CA THR A 104 2.17 -20.58 -2.28
C THR A 104 2.14 -21.97 -2.90
N ALA A 105 1.41 -22.93 -2.31
CA ALA A 105 1.38 -24.32 -2.79
C ALA A 105 0.89 -24.45 -4.24
N THR A 106 0.10 -23.49 -4.74
CA THR A 106 -0.43 -23.47 -6.11
C THR A 106 0.46 -22.74 -7.12
N ALA A 107 1.57 -22.16 -6.70
CA ALA A 107 2.47 -21.42 -7.60
C ALA A 107 3.11 -22.36 -8.65
N ALA A 108 3.31 -21.88 -9.87
CA ALA A 108 3.98 -22.61 -10.95
C ALA A 108 5.49 -22.32 -11.02
N SER A 109 5.97 -21.28 -10.35
CA SER A 109 7.39 -20.87 -10.33
C SER A 109 7.79 -20.22 -9.01
N GLU A 110 9.10 -20.15 -8.74
CA GLU A 110 9.64 -19.49 -7.53
C GLU A 110 9.33 -17.99 -7.51
N THR A 111 9.40 -17.30 -8.65
CA THR A 111 9.01 -15.89 -8.79
C THR A 111 7.54 -15.67 -8.42
N GLU A 112 6.65 -16.56 -8.87
CA GLU A 112 5.23 -16.51 -8.53
C GLU A 112 4.97 -16.83 -7.05
N ALA A 113 5.70 -17.79 -6.47
CA ALA A 113 5.61 -18.09 -5.04
C ALA A 113 6.02 -16.90 -4.18
N ILE A 114 7.09 -16.18 -4.56
CA ILE A 114 7.50 -14.92 -3.91
C ILE A 114 6.40 -13.88 -4.01
N ALA A 115 5.85 -13.66 -5.21
CA ALA A 115 4.78 -12.69 -5.43
C ALA A 115 3.56 -13.02 -4.56
N ILE A 116 3.10 -14.28 -4.57
CA ILE A 116 1.98 -14.74 -3.73
C ILE A 116 2.26 -14.53 -2.25
N ALA A 117 3.46 -14.89 -1.76
CA ALA A 117 3.83 -14.70 -0.36
C ALA A 117 3.80 -13.23 0.05
N VAL A 118 4.35 -12.33 -0.78
CA VAL A 118 4.33 -10.88 -0.53
C VAL A 118 2.90 -10.34 -0.57
N THR A 119 2.10 -10.70 -1.59
CA THR A 119 0.69 -10.30 -1.71
C THR A 119 -0.14 -10.78 -0.52
N ARG A 120 0.09 -12.00 -0.02
CA ARG A 120 -0.60 -12.52 1.16
C ARG A 120 -0.18 -11.80 2.43
N THR A 121 1.10 -11.45 2.53
CA THR A 121 1.58 -10.61 3.63
C THR A 121 0.92 -9.23 3.61
N TRP A 122 0.76 -8.60 2.43
CA TRP A 122 -0.01 -7.37 2.28
C TRP A 122 -1.46 -7.54 2.71
N ARG A 123 -2.12 -8.61 2.29
CA ARG A 123 -3.50 -8.91 2.74
C ARG A 123 -3.60 -8.99 4.27
N TRP A 124 -2.64 -9.65 4.92
CA TRP A 124 -2.57 -9.69 6.39
C TRP A 124 -2.24 -8.33 7.01
N HIS A 125 -1.38 -7.53 6.38
CA HIS A 125 -1.11 -6.17 6.79
C HIS A 125 -2.40 -5.34 6.80
N HIS A 126 -3.21 -5.39 5.75
CA HIS A 126 -4.51 -4.72 5.70
C HIS A 126 -5.49 -5.30 6.73
N LEU A 127 -5.56 -6.62 6.88
CA LEU A 127 -6.43 -7.26 7.87
C LEU A 127 -6.04 -6.92 9.32
N LEU A 128 -4.75 -6.79 9.61
CA LEU A 128 -4.24 -6.43 10.95
C LEU A 128 -4.21 -4.92 11.19
N ARG A 129 -4.08 -4.10 10.14
CA ARG A 129 -4.36 -2.65 10.21
C ARG A 129 -5.85 -2.41 10.48
N GLY A 130 -6.72 -3.08 9.74
CA GLY A 130 -8.14 -3.17 10.05
C GLY A 130 -8.44 -3.96 11.33
N GLY A 131 -7.45 -4.66 11.90
CA GLY A 131 -7.57 -5.41 13.15
C GLY A 131 -7.47 -4.53 14.39
N GLY A 132 -7.09 -3.26 14.23
CA GLY A 132 -7.44 -2.23 15.20
C GLY A 132 -8.96 -2.07 15.21
N SER A 133 -9.58 -2.20 16.37
CA SER A 133 -11.00 -1.89 16.60
C SER A 133 -11.35 -0.40 16.43
N GLU A 134 -10.49 0.37 15.77
CA GLU A 134 -10.54 1.82 15.70
C GLU A 134 -10.83 2.24 14.27
N ARG A 135 -11.98 2.87 14.09
CA ARG A 135 -12.39 3.58 12.86
C ARG A 135 -11.29 4.54 12.37
N LEU A 136 -11.33 4.89 11.09
CA LEU A 136 -10.41 5.88 10.49
C LEU A 136 -10.40 7.19 11.27
N GLY A 137 -9.21 7.63 11.69
CA GLY A 137 -9.00 8.95 12.29
C GLY A 137 -9.18 10.08 11.26
N PRO A 138 -9.30 11.36 11.70
CA PRO A 138 -9.53 12.47 10.78
C PRO A 138 -8.49 12.62 9.67
N GLU A 139 -7.21 12.35 9.94
CA GLU A 139 -6.16 12.42 8.93
C GLU A 139 -6.25 11.27 7.91
N GLU A 140 -6.61 10.07 8.35
CA GLU A 140 -6.83 8.91 7.47
C GLU A 140 -8.08 9.09 6.62
N GLN A 141 -9.17 9.61 7.20
CA GLN A 141 -10.37 10.01 6.44
C GLN A 141 -10.03 11.04 5.37
N LYS A 142 -9.24 12.07 5.71
CA LYS A 142 -8.82 13.11 4.76
C LYS A 142 -7.99 12.52 3.61
N GLY A 143 -7.06 11.61 3.91
CA GLY A 143 -6.28 10.89 2.91
C GLY A 143 -7.18 10.09 1.95
N LEU A 144 -8.04 9.23 2.51
CA LEU A 144 -8.97 8.41 1.74
C LEU A 144 -9.94 9.25 0.90
N ILE A 145 -10.51 10.33 1.44
CA ILE A 145 -11.34 11.26 0.68
C ILE A 145 -10.52 11.86 -0.49
N GLY A 146 -9.26 12.22 -0.25
CA GLY A 146 -8.38 12.76 -1.30
C GLY A 146 -8.17 11.82 -2.48
N GLU A 147 -7.91 10.54 -2.19
CA GLU A 147 -7.78 9.50 -3.21
C GLU A 147 -9.12 9.25 -3.93
N LEU A 148 -10.22 9.11 -3.17
CA LEU A 148 -11.55 8.87 -3.73
C LEU A 148 -12.03 10.01 -4.63
N LEU A 149 -11.73 11.27 -4.28
CA LEU A 149 -12.05 12.40 -5.15
C LEU A 149 -11.20 12.40 -6.43
N CYS A 150 -9.96 11.91 -6.38
CA CYS A 150 -9.15 11.70 -7.59
C CYS A 150 -9.76 10.60 -8.48
N LEU A 151 -10.17 9.48 -7.89
CA LEU A 151 -10.88 8.40 -8.60
C LEU A 151 -12.14 8.93 -9.30
N GLU A 152 -12.97 9.69 -8.56
CA GLU A 152 -14.22 10.26 -9.06
C GLU A 152 -14.02 11.29 -10.17
N ARG A 153 -13.01 12.16 -10.06
CA ARG A 153 -12.85 13.33 -10.95
C ARG A 153 -11.92 13.11 -12.12
N CYS A 154 -10.90 12.27 -11.96
CA CYS A 154 -9.87 12.08 -12.98
C CYS A 154 -10.00 10.75 -13.71
N LEU A 155 -10.36 9.66 -13.02
CA LEU A 155 -10.32 8.32 -13.62
C LEU A 155 -11.68 7.86 -14.15
N LEU A 156 -12.73 7.85 -13.31
CA LEU A 156 -14.06 7.37 -13.71
C LEU A 156 -14.70 8.12 -14.90
N PRO A 157 -14.42 9.42 -15.16
CA PRO A 157 -14.98 10.10 -16.32
C PRO A 157 -14.40 9.67 -17.68
N VAL A 158 -13.19 9.11 -17.69
CA VAL A 158 -12.42 8.86 -18.93
C VAL A 158 -12.02 7.39 -19.12
N LEU A 159 -12.14 6.57 -18.09
CA LEU A 159 -11.81 5.15 -18.11
C LEU A 159 -13.05 4.28 -17.89
N HIS A 160 -12.94 3.01 -18.28
CA HIS A 160 -13.87 2.00 -17.80
C HIS A 160 -13.74 1.85 -16.27
N ALA A 161 -14.88 1.63 -15.59
CA ALA A 161 -14.91 1.55 -14.13
C ALA A 161 -13.94 0.50 -13.59
N HIS A 162 -13.79 -0.64 -14.28
CA HIS A 162 -12.84 -1.68 -13.91
C HIS A 162 -11.41 -1.15 -13.87
N ASP A 163 -10.95 -0.47 -14.93
CA ASP A 163 -9.57 0.00 -15.03
C ASP A 163 -9.29 1.16 -14.06
N ALA A 164 -10.27 2.04 -13.85
CA ALA A 164 -10.18 3.11 -12.86
C ALA A 164 -9.98 2.56 -11.43
N VAL A 165 -10.78 1.57 -11.03
CA VAL A 165 -10.69 0.98 -9.69
C VAL A 165 -9.49 0.05 -9.55
N GLN A 166 -9.14 -0.68 -10.61
CA GLN A 166 -7.96 -1.55 -10.63
C GLN A 166 -6.67 -0.74 -10.49
N GLY A 167 -6.59 0.39 -11.19
CA GLY A 167 -5.46 1.32 -11.13
C GLY A 167 -5.35 2.07 -9.80
N TRP A 168 -6.38 2.08 -8.96
CA TRP A 168 -6.29 2.61 -7.58
C TRP A 168 -5.53 1.62 -6.69
N ILE A 169 -4.22 1.83 -6.53
CA ILE A 169 -3.31 0.93 -5.84
C ILE A 169 -2.74 1.50 -4.53
N GLY A 170 -3.00 2.79 -4.24
CA GLY A 170 -2.65 3.44 -2.96
C GLY A 170 -3.10 2.67 -1.71
N PRO A 171 -4.34 2.13 -1.67
CA PRO A 171 -4.80 1.30 -0.56
C PRO A 171 -3.98 0.03 -0.34
N LEU A 172 -3.18 -0.40 -1.32
CA LEU A 172 -2.27 -1.54 -1.24
C LEU A 172 -0.85 -1.13 -0.79
N ASP A 173 -0.68 0.08 -0.26
CA ASP A 173 0.61 0.68 0.15
C ASP A 173 1.63 0.75 -1.01
N ALA A 174 1.10 0.91 -2.23
CA ALA A 174 1.92 1.16 -3.40
C ALA A 174 2.65 2.51 -3.26
N PRO A 175 3.81 2.69 -3.93
CA PRO A 175 4.53 3.95 -3.91
C PRO A 175 3.74 5.16 -4.40
N LYS A 176 2.66 4.94 -5.16
CA LYS A 176 1.78 5.95 -5.73
C LYS A 176 0.32 5.52 -5.58
N ASP A 177 -0.60 6.47 -5.59
CA ASP A 177 -2.01 6.16 -5.34
C ASP A 177 -2.72 5.53 -6.55
N PHE A 178 -2.37 5.99 -7.76
CA PHE A 178 -2.92 5.47 -9.00
C PHE A 178 -1.84 5.15 -10.02
N GLU A 179 -1.99 4.00 -10.70
CA GLU A 179 -1.12 3.57 -11.78
C GLU A 179 -1.95 2.90 -12.89
N LEU A 180 -1.83 3.42 -14.11
CA LEU A 180 -2.43 2.90 -15.32
C LEU A 180 -1.35 2.82 -16.38
N ALA A 181 -0.87 1.60 -16.67
CA ALA A 181 0.32 1.37 -17.50
C ALA A 181 1.48 2.26 -17.05
N PHE A 182 1.94 3.19 -17.89
CA PHE A 182 3.05 4.11 -17.58
C PHE A 182 2.57 5.51 -17.13
N VAL A 183 1.30 5.68 -16.76
CA VAL A 183 0.75 6.93 -16.24
C VAL A 183 0.35 6.75 -14.78
N CYS A 184 0.86 7.62 -13.92
CA CYS A 184 0.56 7.58 -12.50
C CYS A 184 -0.03 8.89 -11.98
N ILE A 185 -0.82 8.79 -10.91
CA ILE A 185 -1.30 9.94 -10.15
C ILE A 185 -1.02 9.72 -8.67
N GLU A 186 -0.39 10.72 -8.05
CA GLU A 186 -0.24 10.83 -6.60
C GLU A 186 -1.29 11.81 -6.07
N ALA A 187 -2.18 11.35 -5.17
CA ALA A 187 -3.22 12.15 -4.56
C ALA A 187 -2.78 12.68 -3.19
N LYS A 188 -2.98 13.97 -2.95
CA LYS A 188 -2.73 14.62 -1.67
C LYS A 188 -3.92 15.45 -1.24
N ALA A 189 -4.37 15.22 -0.03
CA ALA A 189 -5.34 16.08 0.62
C ALA A 189 -4.66 16.93 1.70
N ARG A 190 -4.98 18.22 1.73
CA ARG A 190 -4.45 19.16 2.72
C ARG A 190 -5.56 20.07 3.25
N ARG A 191 -5.29 20.73 4.37
CA ARG A 191 -6.17 21.77 4.89
C ARG A 191 -6.01 23.05 4.08
N GLY A 192 -7.09 23.63 3.54
CA GLY A 192 -7.04 24.78 2.64
C GLY A 192 -6.31 25.97 3.26
N GLY A 193 -6.68 26.33 4.48
CA GLY A 193 -6.12 27.46 5.23
C GLY A 193 -4.71 27.26 5.83
N ALA A 194 -4.09 26.08 5.65
CA ALA A 194 -2.73 25.83 6.14
C ALA A 194 -1.68 26.50 5.22
N THR A 195 -0.41 26.47 5.65
CA THR A 195 0.71 26.83 4.77
C THR A 195 0.65 25.99 3.48
N PRO A 196 0.88 26.58 2.29
CA PRO A 196 0.64 25.94 1.00
C PRO A 196 1.76 24.93 0.69
N HIS A 197 1.77 23.83 1.43
CA HIS A 197 2.66 22.70 1.25
C HIS A 197 1.87 21.40 1.17
N VAL A 198 2.45 20.41 0.51
CA VAL A 198 2.02 19.02 0.54
C VAL A 198 3.14 18.17 1.12
N ALA A 199 2.79 17.25 2.03
CA ALA A 199 3.74 16.30 2.58
C ALA A 199 3.92 15.15 1.58
N ILE A 200 5.18 14.81 1.33
CA ILE A 200 5.61 13.65 0.58
C ILE A 200 6.26 12.70 1.58
N SER A 201 5.64 11.53 1.73
CA SER A 201 5.97 10.51 2.71
C SER A 201 7.13 9.60 2.27
N SER A 202 7.52 9.65 1.00
CA SER A 202 8.63 8.86 0.44
C SER A 202 9.19 9.49 -0.83
N GLU A 203 10.50 9.34 -1.04
CA GLU A 203 11.21 9.65 -2.29
C GLU A 203 10.61 8.98 -3.55
N SER A 204 9.87 7.87 -3.37
CA SER A 204 9.26 7.11 -4.45
C SER A 204 7.95 7.69 -5.00
N GLN A 205 7.26 8.51 -4.22
CA GLN A 205 5.93 9.04 -4.56
C GLN A 205 5.97 9.99 -5.76
N LEU A 206 7.00 10.84 -5.81
CA LEU A 206 7.19 11.78 -6.91
C LEU A 206 8.28 11.35 -7.90
N ASP A 207 8.78 10.12 -7.79
CA ASP A 207 9.74 9.57 -8.74
C ASP A 207 9.05 9.23 -10.07
N SER A 208 9.55 9.84 -11.14
CA SER A 208 9.06 9.68 -12.51
C SER A 208 9.92 8.73 -13.34
N THR A 209 10.82 7.96 -12.71
CA THR A 209 11.66 6.99 -13.41
C THR A 209 10.82 5.83 -13.94
N GLY A 210 10.94 5.52 -15.23
CA GLY A 210 10.25 4.39 -15.85
C GLY A 210 8.76 4.59 -16.12
N ILE A 211 8.25 5.83 -16.00
CA ILE A 211 6.85 6.19 -16.31
C ILE A 211 6.80 7.37 -17.29
N ASP A 212 5.77 7.39 -18.13
CA ASP A 212 5.57 8.38 -19.20
C ASP A 212 4.98 9.69 -18.67
N ALA A 213 4.09 9.59 -17.68
CA ALA A 213 3.52 10.76 -17.01
C ALA A 213 3.26 10.49 -15.54
N LEU A 214 3.54 11.50 -14.71
CA LEU A 214 3.18 11.54 -13.30
C LEU A 214 2.45 12.83 -13.02
N PHE A 215 1.29 12.71 -12.39
CA PHE A 215 0.51 13.85 -11.94
C PHE A 215 0.42 13.88 -10.41
N LEU A 216 0.44 15.09 -9.86
CA LEU A 216 0.14 15.34 -8.45
C LEU A 216 -1.26 15.99 -8.38
N HIS A 217 -2.23 15.25 -7.84
CA HIS A 217 -3.58 15.74 -7.57
C HIS A 217 -3.67 16.26 -6.14
N VAL A 218 -3.85 17.56 -5.96
CA VAL A 218 -3.94 18.20 -4.64
C VAL A 218 -5.34 18.74 -4.41
N VAL A 219 -6.03 18.19 -3.41
CA VAL A 219 -7.33 18.68 -2.96
C VAL A 219 -7.21 19.41 -1.62
N ASP A 220 -7.89 20.54 -1.50
CA ASP A 220 -8.09 21.19 -0.21
C ASP A 220 -9.34 20.60 0.45
N LEU A 221 -9.18 20.06 1.66
CA LEU A 221 -10.24 19.51 2.49
C LEU A 221 -10.19 20.17 3.86
N ASP A 222 -11.25 20.88 4.22
CA ASP A 222 -11.38 21.54 5.51
C ASP A 222 -12.49 20.86 6.32
N GLN A 223 -12.26 20.70 7.63
CA GLN A 223 -13.32 20.27 8.54
C GLN A 223 -14.39 21.36 8.65
N ALA A 224 -15.64 20.94 8.65
CA ALA A 224 -16.79 21.83 8.68
C ALA A 224 -17.90 21.28 9.59
N PRO A 225 -18.85 22.11 10.04
CA PRO A 225 -20.08 21.62 10.66
C PRO A 225 -20.99 20.94 9.61
N PRO A 226 -21.89 20.03 10.03
CA PRO A 226 -22.81 19.33 9.12
C PRO A 226 -23.68 20.26 8.25
N GLU A 227 -23.99 21.45 8.77
CA GLU A 227 -24.85 22.43 8.09
C GLU A 227 -24.10 23.28 7.05
N ALA A 228 -22.78 23.15 6.94
CA ALA A 228 -22.01 23.91 5.96
C ALA A 228 -22.42 23.51 4.52
N PRO A 229 -22.51 24.47 3.59
CA PRO A 229 -22.84 24.17 2.20
C PRO A 229 -21.84 23.18 1.60
N GLY A 230 -22.34 22.07 1.05
CA GLY A 230 -21.50 21.03 0.47
C GLY A 230 -20.74 20.20 1.49
N ALA A 231 -21.11 20.22 2.77
CA ALA A 231 -20.52 19.35 3.77
C ALA A 231 -20.84 17.87 3.49
N PHE A 232 -19.85 17.01 3.69
CA PHE A 232 -19.96 15.58 3.46
C PHE A 232 -19.08 14.79 4.44
N THR A 233 -19.42 13.52 4.69
CA THR A 233 -18.60 12.58 5.47
C THR A 233 -17.82 11.65 4.54
N VAL A 234 -16.80 10.95 5.04
CA VAL A 234 -16.12 9.90 4.25
C VAL A 234 -17.12 8.84 3.74
N THR A 235 -18.08 8.43 4.58
CA THR A 235 -19.14 7.47 4.20
C THR A 235 -19.96 7.97 3.02
N SER A 236 -20.27 9.26 2.97
CA SER A 236 -21.04 9.83 1.86
C SER A 236 -20.27 9.85 0.54
N VAL A 237 -18.96 10.10 0.56
CA VAL A 237 -18.09 10.01 -0.64
C VAL A 237 -18.00 8.56 -1.09
N VAL A 238 -17.72 7.64 -0.17
CA VAL A 238 -17.64 6.20 -0.45
C VAL A 238 -18.93 5.68 -1.07
N THR A 239 -20.09 6.05 -0.51
CA THR A 239 -21.42 5.65 -1.00
C THR A 239 -21.69 6.21 -2.39
N ARG A 240 -21.42 7.50 -2.61
CA ARG A 240 -21.64 8.16 -3.90
C ARG A 240 -20.82 7.50 -5.02
N ILE A 241 -19.54 7.21 -4.76
CA ILE A 241 -18.66 6.55 -5.73
C ILE A 241 -19.11 5.10 -5.97
N ARG A 242 -19.51 4.38 -4.92
CA ARG A 242 -20.09 3.02 -5.04
C ARG A 242 -21.29 3.01 -5.98
N ASP A 243 -22.22 3.94 -5.78
CA ASP A 243 -23.43 4.03 -6.60
C ASP A 243 -23.09 4.40 -8.06
N HIS A 244 -22.09 5.28 -8.26
CA HIS A 244 -21.60 5.64 -9.59
C HIS A 244 -20.95 4.44 -10.30
N ILE A 245 -20.05 3.72 -9.63
CA ILE A 245 -19.43 2.49 -10.14
C ILE A 245 -20.51 1.46 -10.45
N GLY A 246 -21.48 1.23 -9.55
CA GLY A 246 -22.55 0.26 -9.75
C GLY A 246 -23.45 0.60 -10.96
N ALA A 247 -23.62 1.88 -11.28
CA ALA A 247 -24.33 2.32 -12.47
C ALA A 247 -23.53 2.12 -13.77
N LEU A 248 -22.19 2.17 -13.69
CA LEU A 248 -21.30 1.92 -14.83
C LEU A 248 -21.08 0.42 -15.07
N ASP A 249 -20.69 -0.31 -14.01
CA ASP A 249 -20.46 -1.75 -14.00
C ASP A 249 -20.56 -2.31 -12.57
N ALA A 250 -21.66 -3.02 -12.29
CA ALA A 250 -21.87 -3.66 -11.00
C ALA A 250 -20.85 -4.77 -10.66
N GLY A 251 -20.18 -5.35 -11.67
CA GLY A 251 -19.15 -6.37 -11.47
C GLY A 251 -17.89 -5.84 -10.78
N VAL A 252 -17.66 -4.52 -10.83
CA VAL A 252 -16.48 -3.86 -10.25
C VAL A 252 -16.65 -3.57 -8.75
N LEU A 253 -17.88 -3.66 -8.23
CA LEU A 253 -18.17 -3.33 -6.84
C LEU A 253 -17.35 -4.16 -5.86
N GLU A 254 -17.16 -5.46 -6.10
CA GLU A 254 -16.34 -6.31 -5.21
C GLU A 254 -14.88 -5.83 -5.12
N LEU A 255 -14.30 -5.43 -6.25
CA LEU A 255 -12.95 -4.88 -6.30
C LEU A 255 -12.88 -3.56 -5.52
N TYR A 256 -13.84 -2.66 -5.73
CA TYR A 256 -13.92 -1.38 -5.01
C TYR A 256 -14.05 -1.58 -3.49
N GLU A 257 -14.92 -2.49 -3.05
CA GLU A 257 -15.09 -2.84 -1.63
C GLU A 257 -13.77 -3.38 -1.04
N SER A 258 -13.05 -4.23 -1.79
CA SER A 258 -11.74 -4.74 -1.34
C SER A 258 -10.69 -3.63 -1.18
N ARG A 259 -10.73 -2.59 -2.04
CA ARG A 259 -9.84 -1.42 -1.94
C ARG A 259 -10.17 -0.56 -0.72
N LEU A 260 -11.46 -0.35 -0.44
CA LEU A 260 -11.91 0.35 0.77
C LEU A 260 -11.46 -0.37 2.05
N GLU A 261 -11.62 -1.69 2.10
CA GLU A 261 -11.14 -2.50 3.23
C GLU A 261 -9.62 -2.38 3.40
N ALA A 262 -8.87 -2.39 2.30
CA ALA A 262 -7.41 -2.23 2.32
C ALA A 262 -6.98 -0.85 2.84
N ALA A 263 -7.76 0.20 2.51
CA ALA A 263 -7.61 1.56 3.03
C ALA A 263 -8.07 1.72 4.49
N GLY A 264 -8.65 0.67 5.11
CA GLY A 264 -9.13 0.68 6.48
C GLY A 264 -10.56 1.19 6.68
N PHE A 265 -11.30 1.49 5.60
CA PHE A 265 -12.71 1.86 5.70
C PHE A 265 -13.58 0.64 6.01
N ARG A 266 -14.52 0.80 6.94
CA ARG A 266 -15.52 -0.21 7.27
C ARG A 266 -16.92 0.40 7.30
N TRP A 267 -17.88 -0.25 6.64
CA TRP A 267 -19.28 0.20 6.64
C TRP A 267 -19.93 0.24 8.02
N ALA A 268 -19.43 -0.56 8.98
CA ALA A 268 -19.95 -0.61 10.33
C ALA A 268 -19.50 0.57 11.21
N ASP A 269 -18.48 1.32 10.79
CA ASP A 269 -17.96 2.45 11.54
C ASP A 269 -18.85 3.68 11.36
N ASP A 270 -19.05 4.42 12.45
CA ASP A 270 -19.78 5.69 12.44
C ASP A 270 -18.83 6.86 12.24
N TYR A 271 -19.02 7.57 11.12
CA TYR A 271 -18.28 8.77 10.72
C TYR A 271 -19.18 10.03 10.72
N SER A 272 -20.36 9.97 11.33
CA SER A 272 -21.31 11.09 11.38
C SER A 272 -20.83 12.28 12.22
N ASP A 273 -19.72 12.14 12.95
CA ASP A 273 -19.09 13.17 13.77
C ASP A 273 -17.98 13.95 13.04
N SER A 274 -17.62 13.58 11.81
CA SER A 274 -16.52 14.19 11.05
C SER A 274 -16.99 14.58 9.65
N TRP A 275 -17.15 15.89 9.45
CA TRP A 275 -17.65 16.48 8.21
C TRP A 275 -16.57 17.34 7.55
N TRP A 276 -16.56 17.29 6.23
CA TRP A 276 -15.55 17.91 5.37
C TRP A 276 -16.23 18.76 4.30
N VAL A 277 -15.54 19.80 3.85
CA VAL A 277 -15.89 20.57 2.65
C VAL A 277 -14.72 20.58 1.70
N ASP A 278 -15.04 20.52 0.41
CA ASP A 278 -14.07 20.66 -0.67
C ASP A 278 -13.71 22.13 -0.89
N GLY A 279 -12.43 22.46 -0.72
CA GLY A 279 -11.85 23.78 -0.94
C GLY A 279 -11.27 23.98 -2.35
N GLY A 280 -11.38 22.98 -3.22
CA GLY A 280 -10.93 23.01 -4.60
C GLY A 280 -9.75 22.08 -4.88
N VAL A 281 -9.49 21.86 -6.16
CA VAL A 281 -8.47 20.94 -6.68
C VAL A 281 -7.42 21.68 -7.52
N ARG A 282 -6.18 21.20 -7.44
CA ARG A 282 -5.06 21.61 -8.30
C ARG A 282 -4.34 20.36 -8.80
N LEU A 283 -4.12 20.31 -10.10
CA LEU A 283 -3.39 19.26 -10.79
C LEU A 283 -2.05 19.80 -11.24
N TYR A 284 -0.97 19.03 -11.03
CA TYR A 284 0.36 19.39 -11.51
C TYR A 284 0.98 18.22 -12.25
N ARG A 285 1.72 18.50 -13.32
CA ARG A 285 2.53 17.49 -14.00
C ARG A 285 3.94 17.47 -13.41
N VAL A 286 4.37 16.31 -12.95
CA VAL A 286 5.68 16.12 -12.30
C VAL A 286 6.72 15.85 -13.38
N THR A 287 7.32 16.93 -13.90
CA THR A 287 8.34 16.90 -14.97
C THR A 287 9.72 17.30 -14.45
N GLU A 288 10.70 17.39 -15.35
CA GLU A 288 11.98 18.03 -15.06
C GLU A 288 11.75 19.45 -14.49
N GLY A 289 12.51 19.78 -13.44
CA GLY A 289 12.40 21.04 -12.70
C GLY A 289 11.32 21.07 -11.61
N PHE A 290 10.39 20.10 -11.59
CA PHE A 290 9.37 20.03 -10.54
C PHE A 290 10.04 19.84 -9.15
N PRO A 291 9.62 20.56 -8.10
CA PRO A 291 10.22 20.42 -6.77
C PRO A 291 9.95 19.03 -6.18
N ARG A 292 10.96 18.15 -6.21
CA ARG A 292 10.90 16.78 -5.69
C ARG A 292 12.28 16.31 -5.23
N ILE A 293 12.29 15.19 -4.50
CA ILE A 293 13.48 14.42 -4.18
C ILE A 293 13.30 13.05 -4.87
N SER A 294 14.16 12.72 -5.82
CA SER A 294 14.21 11.38 -6.44
C SER A 294 15.31 10.53 -5.85
N ALA A 295 15.18 9.20 -5.94
CA ALA A 295 16.19 8.26 -5.42
C ALA A 295 17.60 8.52 -5.96
N SER A 296 17.72 9.00 -7.21
CA SER A 296 18.98 9.38 -7.85
C SER A 296 19.69 10.58 -7.20
N GLN A 297 19.00 11.36 -6.38
CA GLN A 297 19.57 12.50 -5.65
C GLN A 297 20.03 12.14 -4.24
N LEU A 298 19.77 10.92 -3.79
CA LEU A 298 20.07 10.45 -2.45
C LEU A 298 21.42 9.72 -2.43
N ASP A 299 22.17 9.90 -1.34
CA ASP A 299 23.38 9.13 -1.10
C ASP A 299 23.04 7.64 -0.93
N PRO A 300 23.91 6.72 -1.38
CA PRO A 300 23.71 5.30 -1.15
C PRO A 300 23.46 4.97 0.32
N GLY A 301 22.33 4.30 0.61
CA GLY A 301 21.90 3.93 1.96
C GLY A 301 20.91 4.89 2.61
N VAL A 302 20.66 6.07 2.03
CA VAL A 302 19.57 6.96 2.46
C VAL A 302 18.26 6.44 1.88
N THR A 303 17.31 6.13 2.76
CA THR A 303 15.96 5.65 2.40
C THR A 303 14.93 6.29 3.32
N ARG A 304 13.65 6.29 2.92
CA ARG A 304 12.51 6.79 3.72
C ARG A 304 12.61 8.29 4.02
N VAL A 305 12.80 9.06 2.96
CA VAL A 305 12.89 10.52 3.04
C VAL A 305 11.48 11.10 3.07
N HIS A 306 11.15 11.73 4.19
CA HIS A 306 9.95 12.54 4.34
C HIS A 306 10.28 14.00 4.08
N TYR A 307 9.55 14.65 3.18
CA TYR A 307 9.76 16.06 2.85
C TYR A 307 8.43 16.75 2.53
N ALA A 308 8.47 18.08 2.43
CA ALA A 308 7.32 18.87 2.05
C ALA A 308 7.64 19.72 0.83
N VAL A 309 6.69 19.78 -0.10
CA VAL A 309 6.81 20.56 -1.33
C VAL A 309 5.90 21.78 -1.22
N SER A 310 6.44 22.97 -1.49
CA SER A 310 5.64 24.19 -1.55
C SER A 310 4.79 24.22 -2.82
N LEU A 311 3.48 24.36 -2.67
CA LEU A 311 2.55 24.49 -3.80
C LEU A 311 2.81 25.74 -4.64
N ASN A 312 3.33 26.81 -4.04
CA ASN A 312 3.75 27.99 -4.80
C ASN A 312 4.86 27.67 -5.80
N ALA A 313 5.74 26.73 -5.47
CA ALA A 313 6.79 26.24 -6.37
C ALA A 313 6.26 25.23 -7.40
N CYS A 314 5.09 24.64 -7.16
CA CYS A 314 4.42 23.74 -8.10
C CYS A 314 3.64 24.51 -9.19
N GLU A 315 3.22 25.75 -8.95
CA GLU A 315 2.31 26.48 -9.83
C GLU A 315 2.77 26.63 -11.30
N PRO A 316 4.07 26.76 -11.63
CA PRO A 316 4.54 26.71 -13.01
C PRO A 316 4.25 25.38 -13.74
N TYR A 317 3.98 24.31 -13.00
CA TYR A 317 3.70 22.96 -13.52
C TYR A 317 2.21 22.61 -13.47
N ARG A 318 1.35 23.58 -13.19
CA ARG A 318 -0.10 23.36 -13.11
C ARG A 318 -0.66 22.99 -14.48
N VAL A 319 -1.54 22.01 -14.48
CA VAL A 319 -2.22 21.51 -15.68
C VAL A 319 -3.73 21.50 -15.47
N ASP A 320 -4.48 21.41 -16.56
CA ASP A 320 -5.93 21.22 -16.53
C ASP A 320 -6.31 19.73 -16.51
N GLU A 321 -7.60 19.48 -16.31
CA GLU A 321 -8.17 18.13 -16.31
C GLU A 321 -8.06 17.48 -17.69
N ASP A 322 -8.16 18.25 -18.77
CA ASP A 322 -8.09 17.76 -20.15
C ASP A 322 -6.74 17.09 -20.47
N LEU A 323 -5.62 17.64 -19.97
CA LEU A 323 -4.31 17.03 -20.14
C LEU A 323 -4.18 15.70 -19.39
N VAL A 324 -4.75 15.61 -18.18
CA VAL A 324 -4.73 14.37 -17.38
C VAL A 324 -5.60 13.31 -18.04
N ALA A 325 -6.81 13.70 -18.49
CA ALA A 325 -7.72 12.86 -19.24
C ALA A 325 -7.04 12.24 -20.47
N ALA A 326 -6.42 13.08 -21.32
CA ALA A 326 -5.75 12.61 -22.53
C ALA A 326 -4.60 11.62 -22.24
N ALA A 327 -3.87 11.82 -21.13
CA ALA A 327 -2.81 10.90 -20.72
C ALA A 327 -3.39 9.54 -20.25
N LEU A 328 -4.47 9.55 -19.47
CA LEU A 328 -5.14 8.34 -18.99
C LEU A 328 -5.78 7.54 -20.14
N GLU A 329 -6.47 8.22 -21.06
CA GLU A 329 -7.07 7.59 -22.23
C GLU A 329 -6.01 6.97 -23.15
N GLY A 330 -4.87 7.66 -23.35
CA GLY A 330 -3.75 7.12 -24.12
C GLY A 330 -3.17 5.85 -23.48
N ALA A 331 -2.96 5.86 -22.16
CA ALA A 331 -2.47 4.70 -21.42
C ALA A 331 -3.44 3.51 -21.46
N ALA A 332 -4.75 3.75 -21.41
CA ALA A 332 -5.76 2.70 -21.53
C ALA A 332 -5.77 2.06 -22.93
N ALA A 333 -5.57 2.87 -23.98
CA ALA A 333 -5.54 2.40 -25.36
C ALA A 333 -4.29 1.55 -25.67
N ASP A 334 -3.14 1.89 -25.10
CA ASP A 334 -1.88 1.16 -25.31
C ASP A 334 -1.79 -0.15 -24.51
N GLY A 335 -2.64 -0.32 -23.48
CA GLY A 335 -2.70 -1.52 -22.63
C GLY A 335 -3.73 -2.58 -23.05
N SER A 336 -4.56 -2.30 -24.08
CA SER A 336 -5.62 -3.20 -24.60
C SER A 336 -5.16 -4.05 -25.78
#